data_AF-A0A1G7S3T6-F1
#
_entry.id   AF-A0A1G7S3T6-F1
#
_cell.length_a   1.000
_cell.length_b   1.000
_cell.length_c   1.000
_cell.angle_alpha   90.00
_cell.angle_beta   90.00
_cell.angle_gamma   90.00
#
_symmetry.space_group_name_H-M   'P 1'
#
loop_
_entity.id
_entity.type
_entity.pdbx_description
1 polymer ?
#
loop_
_entity_poly.entity_id
_entity_poly.type
_entity_poly.pdbx_seq_one_letter_code
_entity_poly.pdbx_strand_id
1 'polypeptide(L)'
;MQLLISLLIIAATAAVVYAIIKTNPNKPKPLPLPTGVPYEPKLPDSAPALHWSDDGHFMVEVMNESRYQATLRELAGDHGDSAAATPHVATLMPDDHNAYENEAVAVFIEGRLVGYLSQKASIKFRELLRKQEAAGHLSTVDAQVRGGALWQDKRLQYIVVLDLERLEK
;
A
#
# COMPACT_ATOMS: atom_id res chain seq x y z
N MET A 1 -32.29 -0.32 -49.04
CA MET A 1 -32.48 0.00 -47.60
C MET A 1 -31.59 -0.86 -46.70
N GLN A 2 -31.58 -2.19 -46.87
CA GLN A 2 -30.74 -3.09 -46.06
C GLN A 2 -29.22 -2.83 -46.18
N LEU A 3 -28.71 -2.54 -47.38
CA LEU A 3 -27.31 -2.16 -47.58
C LEU A 3 -26.90 -0.86 -46.86
N LEU A 4 -27.80 0.12 -46.79
CA LEU A 4 -27.58 1.39 -46.08
C LEU A 4 -27.50 1.18 -44.57
N ILE A 5 -28.36 0.32 -44.03
CA ILE A 5 -28.37 -0.03 -42.61
C ILE A 5 -27.08 -0.79 -42.24
N SER A 6 -26.66 -1.76 -43.07
CA SER A 6 -25.40 -2.48 -42.86
C SER A 6 -24.19 -1.55 -42.90
N LEU A 7 -24.15 -0.60 -43.85
CA LEU A 7 -23.06 0.38 -43.94
C LEU A 7 -23.00 1.31 -42.73
N LEU A 8 -24.15 1.73 -42.18
CA LEU A 8 -24.21 2.55 -40.97
C LEU A 8 -23.71 1.80 -39.73
N ILE A 9 -24.06 0.53 -39.57
CA ILE A 9 -23.58 -0.31 -38.45
C ILE A 9 -22.06 -0.51 -38.54
N ILE A 10 -21.53 -0.76 -39.75
CA ILE A 10 -20.10 -0.91 -39.97
C ILE A 10 -19.36 0.39 -39.64
N ALA A 11 -19.90 1.54 -40.07
CA ALA A 11 -19.30 2.84 -39.77
C ALA A 11 -19.32 3.16 -38.27
N ALA A 12 -20.42 2.84 -37.58
CA ALA A 12 -20.56 3.07 -36.14
C ALA A 12 -19.61 2.17 -35.32
N THR A 13 -19.52 0.89 -35.66
CA THR A 13 -18.59 -0.04 -34.99
C THR A 13 -17.14 0.34 -35.25
N ALA A 14 -16.80 0.74 -36.48
CA ALA A 14 -15.48 1.27 -36.81
C ALA A 14 -15.14 2.53 -36.00
N ALA A 15 -16.09 3.44 -35.80
CA ALA A 15 -15.88 4.65 -35.00
C ALA A 15 -15.66 4.35 -33.51
N VAL A 16 -16.41 3.40 -32.93
CA VAL A 16 -16.22 2.98 -31.54
C VAL A 16 -14.88 2.29 -31.34
N VAL A 17 -14.51 1.38 -32.23
CA VAL A 17 -13.20 0.70 -32.20
C VAL A 17 -12.07 1.71 -32.39
N TYR A 18 -12.22 2.65 -33.33
CA TYR A 18 -11.26 3.74 -33.53
C TYR A 18 -11.12 4.61 -32.27
N ALA A 19 -12.23 4.93 -31.60
CA ALA A 19 -12.21 5.69 -30.35
C ALA A 19 -11.49 4.93 -29.23
N ILE A 20 -11.72 3.62 -29.08
CA ILE A 20 -11.04 2.78 -28.06
C ILE A 20 -9.53 2.67 -28.36
N ILE A 21 -9.16 2.42 -29.62
CA ILE A 21 -7.75 2.34 -30.04
C ILE A 21 -7.05 3.68 -29.84
N LYS A 22 -7.71 4.80 -30.20
CA LYS A 22 -7.17 6.16 -30.06
C LYS A 22 -7.06 6.59 -28.60
N THR A 23 -8.00 6.20 -27.74
CA THR A 23 -7.98 6.56 -26.32
C THR A 23 -7.03 5.69 -25.49
N ASN A 24 -6.63 4.51 -26.00
CA ASN A 24 -5.75 3.52 -25.37
C ASN A 24 -5.78 3.59 -23.82
N PRO A 25 -6.88 3.15 -23.19
CA PRO A 25 -7.09 3.29 -21.74
C PRO A 25 -6.08 2.49 -20.92
N ASN A 26 -5.43 1.48 -21.51
CA ASN A 26 -4.29 0.77 -20.95
C ASN A 26 -2.99 1.42 -21.44
N LYS A 27 -2.69 2.65 -21.01
CA LYS A 27 -1.31 3.11 -21.12
C LYS A 27 -0.47 2.23 -20.19
N PRO A 28 0.41 1.34 -20.70
CA PRO A 28 1.32 0.63 -19.82
C PRO A 28 2.15 1.69 -19.08
N LYS A 29 1.98 1.73 -17.76
CA LYS A 29 2.85 2.51 -16.89
C LYS A 29 4.25 1.91 -17.07
N PRO A 30 5.27 2.71 -17.41
CA PRO A 30 6.62 2.17 -17.55
C PRO A 30 7.03 1.55 -16.21
N LEU A 31 7.39 0.26 -16.23
CA LEU A 31 8.03 -0.40 -15.10
C LEU A 31 9.37 0.30 -14.85
N PRO A 32 9.65 0.81 -13.65
CA PRO A 32 10.96 1.34 -13.32
C PRO A 32 12.05 0.26 -13.46
N LEU A 33 13.23 0.71 -13.86
CA LEU A 33 14.39 -0.09 -14.26
C LEU A 33 14.75 -1.21 -13.26
N PRO A 34 15.09 -2.43 -13.71
CA PRO A 34 15.86 -3.37 -12.92
C PRO A 34 17.29 -2.82 -12.82
N THR A 35 17.50 -1.94 -11.86
CA THR A 35 18.84 -1.69 -11.33
C THR A 35 19.05 -2.71 -10.23
N GLY A 36 20.24 -3.28 -10.10
CA GLY A 36 20.53 -4.29 -9.06
C GLY A 36 20.35 -3.78 -7.61
N VAL A 37 19.88 -2.55 -7.42
CA VAL A 37 19.42 -1.99 -6.15
C VAL A 37 17.89 -2.10 -6.08
N PRO A 38 17.34 -2.82 -5.08
CA PRO A 38 15.91 -2.83 -4.83
C PRO A 38 15.37 -1.41 -4.70
N TYR A 39 14.24 -1.14 -5.37
CA TYR A 39 13.53 0.12 -5.22
C TYR A 39 13.10 0.28 -3.76
N GLU A 40 13.50 1.38 -3.14
CA GLU A 40 13.09 1.76 -1.80
C GLU A 40 12.42 3.14 -1.86
N PRO A 41 11.09 3.23 -1.60
CA PRO A 41 10.40 4.51 -1.55
C PRO A 41 10.98 5.39 -0.44
N LYS A 42 11.09 6.68 -0.73
CA LYS A 42 11.45 7.69 0.27
C LYS A 42 10.21 8.44 0.70
N LEU A 43 10.04 8.60 2.01
CA LEU A 43 8.97 9.42 2.55
C LEU A 43 9.23 10.90 2.17
N PRO A 44 8.28 11.59 1.51
CA PRO A 44 8.43 13.00 1.18
C PRO A 44 8.30 13.87 2.42
N ASP A 45 8.87 15.08 2.36
CA ASP A 45 8.80 16.09 3.42
C ASP A 45 7.48 16.86 3.39
N SER A 46 6.36 16.13 3.30
CA SER A 46 5.01 16.70 3.35
C SER A 46 4.30 16.28 4.62
N ALA A 47 3.45 17.16 5.16
CA ALA A 47 2.64 16.82 6.31
C ALA A 47 1.53 15.82 5.92
N PRO A 48 1.24 14.81 6.77
CA PRO A 48 0.08 13.95 6.60
C PRO A 48 -1.23 14.74 6.60
N ALA A 49 -2.11 14.45 5.64
CA ALA A 49 -3.40 15.14 5.50
C ALA A 49 -4.48 14.60 6.45
N LEU A 50 -4.36 13.33 6.85
CA LEU A 50 -5.36 12.61 7.66
C LEU A 50 -4.67 11.76 8.73
N HIS A 51 -5.42 11.49 9.80
CA HIS A 51 -5.09 10.48 10.81
C HIS A 51 -6.26 9.49 10.91
N TRP A 52 -5.94 8.19 10.87
CA TRP A 52 -6.90 7.09 10.94
C TRP A 52 -6.80 6.37 12.30
N SER A 53 -7.92 5.88 12.79
CA SER A 53 -8.01 4.99 13.96
C SER A 53 -9.26 4.11 13.83
N ASP A 54 -9.21 2.93 14.43
CA ASP A 54 -10.30 1.96 14.57
C ASP A 54 -10.46 1.58 16.05
N ASP A 55 -10.41 2.57 16.94
CA ASP A 55 -10.57 2.41 18.40
C ASP A 55 -9.61 1.37 19.03
N GLY A 56 -8.43 1.18 18.45
CA GLY A 56 -7.39 0.30 18.97
C GLY A 56 -7.61 -1.20 18.69
N HIS A 57 -8.39 -1.57 17.67
CA HIS A 57 -8.58 -2.97 17.29
C HIS A 57 -7.36 -3.57 16.57
N PHE A 58 -6.56 -2.76 15.86
CA PHE A 58 -5.37 -3.21 15.12
C PHE A 58 -5.63 -4.39 14.15
N MET A 59 -6.58 -4.20 13.21
CA MET A 59 -7.08 -5.27 12.34
C MET A 59 -6.31 -5.50 11.05
N VAL A 60 -5.37 -4.61 10.69
CA VAL A 60 -4.64 -4.69 9.42
C VAL A 60 -3.17 -4.98 9.69
N GLU A 61 -2.69 -6.13 9.24
CA GLU A 61 -1.27 -6.48 9.28
C GLU A 61 -0.52 -5.88 8.07
N VAL A 62 0.66 -5.33 8.32
CA VAL A 62 1.56 -4.85 7.27
C VAL A 62 2.30 -6.04 6.70
N MET A 63 2.28 -6.19 5.37
CA MET A 63 3.11 -7.15 4.68
C MET A 63 4.57 -6.71 4.82
N ASN A 64 5.31 -7.43 5.66
CA ASN A 64 6.72 -7.20 5.89
C ASN A 64 7.57 -8.32 5.27
N GLU A 65 8.58 -7.92 4.52
CA GLU A 65 9.62 -8.85 4.08
C GLU A 65 10.66 -9.05 5.19
N SER A 66 11.36 -10.19 5.16
CA SER A 66 12.42 -10.51 6.12
C SER A 66 13.49 -9.42 6.27
N ARG A 67 13.73 -8.62 5.21
CA ARG A 67 14.69 -7.50 5.23
C ARG A 67 14.35 -6.43 6.28
N TYR A 68 13.10 -6.27 6.67
CA TYR A 68 12.67 -5.25 7.63
C TYR A 68 12.81 -5.72 9.09
N GLN A 69 13.12 -6.99 9.36
CA GLN A 69 13.15 -7.53 10.72
C GLN A 69 14.16 -6.83 11.63
N ALA A 70 15.28 -6.33 11.09
CA ALA A 70 16.24 -5.52 11.87
C ALA A 70 15.61 -4.20 12.33
N THR A 71 14.97 -3.46 11.41
CA THR A 71 14.23 -2.22 11.70
C THR A 71 13.12 -2.46 12.71
N LEU A 72 12.34 -3.54 12.53
CA LEU A 72 11.24 -3.87 13.43
C LEU A 72 11.73 -4.24 14.83
N ARG A 73 12.87 -4.92 14.94
CA ARG A 73 13.49 -5.20 16.23
C ARG A 73 13.87 -3.92 16.96
N GLU A 74 14.44 -2.95 16.27
CA GLU A 74 14.79 -1.65 16.87
C GLU A 74 13.54 -0.89 17.31
N LEU A 75 12.50 -0.85 16.46
CA LEU A 75 11.22 -0.22 16.78
C LEU A 75 10.48 -0.91 17.93
N ALA A 76 10.63 -2.23 18.07
CA ALA A 76 10.06 -2.98 19.19
C ALA A 76 10.70 -2.57 20.53
N GLY A 77 11.97 -2.14 20.51
CA GLY A 77 12.72 -1.83 21.72
C GLY A 77 13.02 -3.07 22.56
N ASP A 78 13.28 -2.86 23.85
CA ASP A 78 13.49 -3.95 24.81
C ASP A 78 12.15 -4.43 25.39
N HIS A 79 11.94 -5.75 25.35
CA HIS A 79 10.77 -6.45 25.87
C HIS A 79 11.15 -7.79 26.52
N GLY A 80 12.44 -8.01 26.76
CA GLY A 80 12.95 -9.27 27.30
C GLY A 80 12.55 -10.47 26.44
N ASP A 81 12.00 -11.49 27.10
CA ASP A 81 11.60 -12.77 26.46
C ASP A 81 10.12 -12.78 26.02
N SER A 82 9.35 -11.76 26.41
CA SER A 82 7.93 -11.65 26.05
C SER A 82 7.75 -11.18 24.61
N ALA A 83 6.52 -11.26 24.09
CA ALA A 83 6.21 -10.62 22.82
C ALA A 83 6.14 -9.09 23.02
N ALA A 84 6.75 -8.34 22.11
CA ALA A 84 6.58 -6.91 21.99
C ALA A 84 5.12 -6.55 21.71
N ALA A 85 4.72 -5.35 22.14
CA ALA A 85 3.46 -4.70 21.80
C ALA A 85 3.65 -3.18 21.85
N THR A 86 4.70 -2.70 21.17
CA THR A 86 5.17 -1.32 21.31
C THR A 86 4.35 -0.40 20.42
N PRO A 87 3.68 0.63 20.97
CA PRO A 87 2.84 1.54 20.20
C PRO A 87 3.68 2.54 19.40
N HIS A 88 3.20 2.86 18.20
CA HIS A 88 3.83 3.77 17.24
C HIS A 88 2.77 4.51 16.43
N VAL A 89 3.17 5.59 15.75
CA VAL A 89 2.38 6.19 14.68
C VAL A 89 3.03 5.83 13.35
N ALA A 90 2.28 5.13 12.50
CA ALA A 90 2.71 4.82 11.15
C ALA A 90 2.26 5.91 10.16
N THR A 91 3.08 6.16 9.14
CA THR A 91 2.73 6.99 7.99
C THR A 91 2.48 6.10 6.78
N LEU A 92 1.31 6.25 6.17
CA LEU A 92 0.86 5.55 4.98
C LEU A 92 1.08 6.45 3.77
N MET A 93 1.87 5.96 2.82
CA MET A 93 2.23 6.69 1.61
C MET A 93 1.74 5.94 0.36
N PRO A 94 0.83 6.53 -0.43
CA PRO A 94 0.54 6.05 -1.78
C PRO A 94 1.82 6.05 -2.63
N ASP A 95 2.31 4.87 -2.98
CA ASP A 95 3.53 4.69 -3.77
C ASP A 95 3.20 4.46 -5.26
N ASP A 96 3.15 5.55 -6.01
CA ASP A 96 2.89 5.50 -7.46
C ASP A 96 4.11 5.07 -8.29
N HIS A 97 5.27 4.86 -7.68
CA HIS A 97 6.48 4.45 -8.41
C HIS A 97 6.83 2.98 -8.19
N ASN A 98 6.00 2.24 -7.44
CA ASN A 98 6.17 0.82 -7.25
C ASN A 98 6.09 0.05 -8.59
N ALA A 99 7.09 -0.80 -8.86
CA ALA A 99 7.18 -1.56 -10.09
C ALA A 99 6.23 -2.78 -10.13
N TYR A 100 5.79 -3.27 -8.98
CA TYR A 100 5.03 -4.51 -8.86
C TYR A 100 3.53 -4.25 -8.78
N GLU A 101 3.13 -3.19 -8.07
CA GLU A 101 1.74 -2.88 -7.78
C GLU A 101 1.41 -1.41 -8.05
N ASN A 102 0.45 -1.14 -8.93
CA ASN A 102 0.07 0.23 -9.31
C ASN A 102 -0.55 1.04 -8.17
N GLU A 103 -1.21 0.36 -7.23
CA GLU A 103 -1.94 0.97 -6.12
C GLU A 103 -1.19 0.79 -4.78
N ALA A 104 0.11 0.45 -4.80
CA ALA A 104 0.89 0.17 -3.59
C ALA A 104 0.77 1.29 -2.54
N VAL A 105 0.75 0.89 -1.27
CA VAL A 105 0.80 1.80 -0.13
C VAL A 105 1.95 1.37 0.78
N ALA A 106 3.01 2.18 0.81
CA ALA A 106 4.16 1.98 1.67
C ALA A 106 3.84 2.42 3.10
N VAL A 107 4.36 1.67 4.08
CA VAL A 107 4.16 1.94 5.50
C VAL A 107 5.49 2.32 6.13
N PHE A 108 5.54 3.49 6.74
CA PHE A 108 6.70 4.01 7.44
C PHE A 108 6.42 4.15 8.93
N ILE A 109 7.42 3.87 9.77
CA ILE A 109 7.39 4.22 11.20
C ILE A 109 8.70 4.93 11.51
N GLU A 110 8.63 6.09 12.17
CA GLU A 110 9.79 6.95 12.45
C GLU A 110 10.63 7.26 11.18
N GLY A 111 9.96 7.44 10.03
CA GLY A 111 10.60 7.69 8.74
C GLY A 111 11.28 6.48 8.10
N ARG A 112 11.21 5.30 8.72
CA ARG A 112 11.80 4.05 8.22
C ARG A 112 10.74 3.19 7.55
N LEU A 113 11.03 2.67 6.37
CA LEU A 113 10.13 1.76 5.67
C LEU A 113 10.04 0.44 6.45
N VAL A 114 8.83 0.04 6.83
CA VAL A 114 8.57 -1.20 7.59
C VAL A 114 7.83 -2.26 6.78
N GLY A 115 7.32 -1.90 5.60
CA GLY A 115 6.64 -2.80 4.69
C GLY A 115 5.60 -2.07 3.84
N TYR A 116 4.65 -2.84 3.33
CA TYR A 116 3.54 -2.35 2.52
C TYR A 116 2.22 -2.90 3.04
N LEU A 117 1.11 -2.23 2.73
CA LEU A 117 -0.18 -2.88 2.83
C LEU A 117 -0.27 -4.03 1.80
N SER A 118 -1.09 -5.04 2.08
CA SER A 118 -1.42 -6.04 1.06
C SER A 118 -2.00 -5.37 -0.19
N GLN A 119 -1.94 -6.03 -1.36
CA GLN A 119 -2.51 -5.48 -2.59
C GLN A 119 -4.00 -5.11 -2.42
N LYS A 120 -4.78 -5.99 -1.79
CA LYS A 120 -6.23 -5.78 -1.57
C LYS A 120 -6.49 -4.63 -0.60
N ALA A 121 -5.73 -4.56 0.49
CA ALA A 121 -5.81 -3.46 1.45
C ALA A 121 -5.40 -2.12 0.79
N SER A 122 -4.32 -2.12 0.00
CA SER A 122 -3.82 -0.95 -0.72
C SER A 122 -4.87 -0.32 -1.64
N ILE A 123 -5.53 -1.13 -2.47
CA ILE A 123 -6.59 -0.67 -3.38
C ILE A 123 -7.72 0.02 -2.59
N LYS A 124 -8.22 -0.64 -1.55
CA LYS A 124 -9.33 -0.12 -0.73
C LYS A 124 -8.92 1.10 0.08
N PHE A 125 -7.70 1.12 0.60
CA PHE A 125 -7.19 2.29 1.30
C PHE A 125 -7.12 3.51 0.38
N ARG A 126 -6.64 3.33 -0.85
CA ARG A 126 -6.65 4.41 -1.85
C ARG A 126 -8.07 4.83 -2.25
N GLU A 127 -9.04 3.92 -2.27
CA GLU A 127 -10.46 4.28 -2.40
C GLU A 127 -10.95 5.15 -1.25
N LEU A 128 -10.58 4.84 -0.01
CA LEU A 128 -10.92 5.65 1.17
C LEU A 128 -10.30 7.04 1.09
N LEU A 129 -9.02 7.14 0.73
CA LEU A 129 -8.36 8.44 0.52
C LEU A 129 -9.07 9.28 -0.53
N ARG A 130 -9.50 8.68 -1.65
CA ARG A 130 -10.29 9.37 -2.69
C ARG A 130 -11.63 9.87 -2.13
N LYS A 131 -12.32 9.08 -1.31
CA LYS A 131 -13.60 9.48 -0.67
C LYS A 131 -13.43 10.63 0.32
N GLN A 132 -12.26 10.74 0.94
CA GLN A 132 -11.91 11.82 1.86
C GLN A 132 -11.22 13.00 1.16
N GLU A 133 -11.27 13.06 -0.18
CA GLU A 133 -10.63 14.12 -0.99
C GLU A 133 -9.11 14.27 -0.75
N ALA A 134 -8.46 13.24 -0.21
CA ALA A 134 -7.04 13.19 0.15
C ALA A 134 -6.23 12.25 -0.77
N ALA A 135 -6.67 12.07 -2.02
CA ALA A 135 -6.01 11.19 -2.98
C ALA A 135 -4.53 11.59 -3.15
N GLY A 136 -3.63 10.60 -3.10
CA GLY A 136 -2.18 10.81 -3.24
C GLY A 136 -1.48 11.47 -2.05
N HIS A 137 -2.23 11.89 -1.02
CA HIS A 137 -1.63 12.51 0.17
C HIS A 137 -1.14 11.45 1.16
N LEU A 138 -0.16 11.84 1.97
CA LEU A 138 0.24 11.08 3.14
C LEU A 138 -0.91 11.07 4.17
N SER A 139 -0.98 9.99 4.94
CA SER A 139 -1.84 9.93 6.12
C SER A 139 -1.16 9.14 7.22
N THR A 140 -1.65 9.26 8.44
CA THR A 140 -1.10 8.55 9.61
C THR A 140 -2.11 7.62 10.20
N VAL A 141 -1.65 6.61 10.93
CA VAL A 141 -2.50 5.68 11.66
C VAL A 141 -1.75 5.19 12.90
N ASP A 142 -2.48 4.92 13.97
CA ASP A 142 -1.90 4.21 15.12
C ASP A 142 -1.45 2.80 14.71
N ALA A 143 -0.29 2.39 15.22
CA ALA A 143 0.34 1.13 14.89
C ALA A 143 0.95 0.47 16.12
N GLN A 144 1.17 -0.84 16.03
CA GLN A 144 1.96 -1.57 17.01
C GLN A 144 2.96 -2.47 16.33
N VAL A 145 4.19 -2.46 16.84
CA VAL A 145 5.16 -3.51 16.55
C VAL A 145 4.93 -4.64 17.56
N ARG A 146 4.55 -5.81 17.05
CA ARG A 146 4.22 -6.99 17.85
C ARG A 146 5.17 -8.15 17.57
N GLY A 147 5.14 -9.16 18.45
CA GLY A 147 5.87 -10.41 18.25
C GLY A 147 7.27 -10.38 18.83
N GLY A 148 8.22 -11.13 18.27
CA GLY A 148 9.59 -11.14 18.78
C GLY A 148 9.79 -11.83 20.14
N ALA A 149 8.83 -12.63 20.60
CA ALA A 149 9.01 -13.43 21.82
C ALA A 149 10.19 -14.41 21.67
N LEU A 150 10.80 -14.77 22.80
CA LEU A 150 11.85 -15.79 22.82
C LEU A 150 11.22 -17.19 22.90
N TRP A 151 11.56 -18.04 21.94
CA TRP A 151 11.13 -19.44 21.89
C TRP A 151 12.33 -20.33 21.59
N GLN A 152 12.66 -21.24 22.52
CA GLN A 152 13.83 -22.14 22.39
C GLN A 152 15.12 -21.38 22.03
N ASP A 153 15.43 -20.32 22.79
CA ASP A 153 16.58 -19.43 22.61
C ASP A 153 16.64 -18.71 21.24
N LYS A 154 15.54 -18.76 20.47
CA LYS A 154 15.40 -18.07 19.19
C LYS A 154 14.34 -17.00 19.31
N ARG A 155 14.64 -15.82 18.76
CA ARG A 155 13.68 -14.73 18.70
C ARG A 155 12.75 -14.94 17.52
N LEU A 156 11.44 -14.96 17.79
CA LEU A 156 10.42 -15.03 16.75
C LEU A 156 10.39 -13.75 15.91
N GLN A 157 9.63 -13.77 14.83
CA GLN A 157 9.51 -12.60 13.95
C GLN A 157 8.71 -11.49 14.61
N TYR A 158 9.03 -10.26 14.20
CA TYR A 158 8.23 -9.08 14.48
C TYR A 158 7.26 -8.83 13.34
N ILE A 159 6.08 -8.32 13.69
CA ILE A 159 5.05 -7.88 12.76
C ILE A 159 4.65 -6.45 13.08
N VAL A 160 4.04 -5.77 12.11
CA VAL A 160 3.40 -4.47 12.32
C VAL A 160 1.92 -4.63 12.07
N VAL A 161 1.12 -4.16 13.02
CA VAL A 161 -0.34 -4.08 12.88
C VAL A 161 -0.78 -2.63 12.96
N LEU A 162 -1.79 -2.27 12.18
CA LEU A 162 -2.32 -0.92 12.04
C LEU A 162 -3.75 -0.86 12.55
N ASP A 163 -4.06 0.23 13.21
CA ASP A 163 -5.40 0.55 13.70
C ASP A 163 -6.26 1.15 12.58
N LEU A 164 -6.53 0.33 11.58
CA LEU A 164 -7.44 0.63 10.49
C LEU A 164 -8.64 -0.29 10.57
N GLU A 165 -9.82 0.23 10.20
CA GLU A 165 -10.99 -0.59 9.93
C GLU A 165 -10.57 -1.69 8.95
N ARG A 166 -11.05 -2.91 9.19
CA ARG A 166 -10.70 -4.08 8.38
C ARG A 166 -10.93 -3.80 6.88
N LEU A 167 -9.83 -3.67 6.16
CA LEU A 167 -9.84 -3.44 4.72
C LEU A 167 -10.12 -4.73 3.94
N GLU A 168 -10.04 -5.92 4.54
CA GLU A 168 -10.32 -7.18 3.86
C GLU A 168 -11.61 -7.82 4.39
N LYS A 169 -12.70 -7.75 3.61
CA LYS A 169 -13.85 -8.66 3.81
C LYS A 169 -13.54 -10.02 3.21
#